data_AF-A0A3D4NL44-F1
#
_entry.id   AF-A0A3D4NL44-F1
#
_cell.length_a   1.000
_cell.length_b   1.000
_cell.length_c   1.000
_cell.angle_alpha   90.00
_cell.angle_beta   90.00
_cell.angle_gamma   90.00
#
_symmetry.space_group_name_H-M   'P 1'
#
loop_
_entity.id
_entity.type
_entity.pdbx_description
1 polymer ?
#
loop_
_entity_poly.entity_id
_entity_poly.type
_entity_poly.pdbx_seq_one_letter_code
_entity_poly.pdbx_strand_id
1 'polypeptide(L)'
;FIAVGTPSRDDGSADLRYVMAVGEAVARHREQPVILVEKSTVPVGTGDALRAHIDKCLLKVGRLLQFDIVSNPEFLKEGSAVADCRRPDR
;
A
#
# COMPACT_ATOMS: atom_id res chain seq x y z
N PHE A 1 -0.60 -6.39 -3.78
CA PHE A 1 -0.87 -5.03 -4.30
C PHE A 1 -1.77 -4.31 -3.32
N ILE A 2 -1.46 -3.03 -3.06
CA ILE A 2 -2.22 -2.12 -2.20
C ILE A 2 -2.83 -1.09 -3.15
N ALA A 3 -4.13 -1.23 -3.42
CA ALA A 3 -4.87 -0.41 -4.38
C ALA A 3 -6.16 0.14 -3.74
N VAL A 4 -6.06 0.53 -2.47
CA VAL A 4 -7.15 1.16 -1.72
C VAL A 4 -7.18 2.67 -2.00
N GLY A 5 -8.33 3.29 -1.79
CA GLY A 5 -8.46 4.75 -1.95
C GLY A 5 -7.71 5.52 -0.87
N THR A 6 -7.23 6.71 -1.25
CA THR A 6 -6.50 7.66 -0.40
C THR A 6 -7.15 9.05 -0.53
N PRO A 7 -8.43 9.20 -0.14
CA PRO A 7 -9.16 10.45 -0.33
C PRO A 7 -8.48 11.60 0.42
N SER A 8 -8.68 12.83 -0.05
CA SER A 8 -8.22 14.02 0.67
C SER A 8 -8.99 14.20 1.98
N ARG A 9 -8.30 14.67 3.00
CA ARG A 9 -8.86 15.17 4.26
C ARG A 9 -9.28 16.64 4.12
N ASP A 10 -9.93 17.17 5.16
CA ASP A 10 -10.37 18.58 5.22
C ASP A 10 -9.21 19.58 5.06
N ASP A 11 -8.00 19.19 5.45
CA ASP A 11 -6.76 19.99 5.30
C ASP A 11 -6.04 19.75 3.96
N GLY A 12 -6.62 18.94 3.05
CA GLY A 12 -6.06 18.58 1.76
C GLY A 12 -5.04 17.45 1.78
N SER A 13 -4.62 16.97 2.96
CA SER A 13 -3.68 15.85 3.06
C SER A 13 -4.34 14.52 2.65
N ALA A 14 -3.54 13.56 2.18
CA ALA A 14 -4.05 12.24 1.82
C ALA A 14 -4.44 11.44 3.08
N ASP A 15 -5.62 10.82 3.08
CA ASP A 15 -6.04 9.93 4.15
C ASP A 15 -5.46 8.53 3.98
N LEU A 16 -4.44 8.22 4.79
CA LEU A 16 -3.70 6.96 4.72
C LEU A 16 -4.28 5.83 5.59
N ARG A 17 -5.43 6.05 6.25
CA ARG A 17 -6.03 5.05 7.17
C ARG A 17 -6.21 3.68 6.53
N TYR A 18 -6.69 3.63 5.29
CA TYR A 18 -6.90 2.38 4.55
C TYR A 18 -5.58 1.70 4.18
N VAL A 19 -4.56 2.46 3.83
CA VAL A 19 -3.21 1.94 3.54
C VAL A 19 -2.60 1.32 4.80
N MET A 20 -2.74 1.98 5.94
CA MET A 20 -2.23 1.47 7.23
C MET A 20 -2.97 0.21 7.68
N ALA A 21 -4.30 0.14 7.48
CA ALA A 21 -5.09 -1.04 7.80
C ALA A 21 -4.63 -2.30 7.03
N VAL A 22 -4.07 -2.15 5.83
CA VAL A 22 -3.44 -3.28 5.11
C VAL A 22 -2.24 -3.82 5.88
N GLY A 23 -1.45 -2.95 6.53
CA GLY A 23 -0.33 -3.38 7.35
C GLY A 23 -0.76 -4.25 8.54
N GLU A 24 -1.87 -3.91 9.20
CA GLU A 24 -2.45 -4.74 10.25
C GLU A 24 -2.92 -6.11 9.71
N ALA A 25 -3.57 -6.12 8.55
CA ALA A 25 -4.02 -7.34 7.90
C ALA A 25 -2.84 -8.26 7.50
N VAL A 26 -1.76 -7.69 6.97
CA VAL A 26 -0.53 -8.43 6.65
C VAL A 26 0.07 -9.05 7.91
N ALA A 27 0.25 -8.26 8.97
CA ALA A 27 0.81 -8.76 10.23
C ALA A 27 -0.05 -9.85 10.89
N ARG A 28 -1.37 -9.84 10.66
CA ARG A 28 -2.30 -10.86 11.17
C ARG A 28 -2.29 -12.14 10.34
N HIS A 29 -2.32 -12.02 9.01
CA HIS A 29 -2.68 -13.15 8.15
C HIS A 29 -1.51 -13.71 7.32
N ARG A 30 -0.42 -12.97 7.12
CA ARG A 30 0.68 -13.43 6.27
C ARG A 30 1.75 -14.15 7.08
N GLU A 31 2.16 -15.34 6.63
CA GLU A 31 3.21 -16.14 7.29
C GLU A 31 4.49 -16.28 6.46
N GLN A 32 4.35 -16.28 5.13
CA GLN A 32 5.47 -16.47 4.21
C GLN A 32 5.98 -15.13 3.67
N PRO A 33 7.25 -15.05 3.23
CA PRO A 33 7.80 -13.83 2.65
C PRO A 33 6.92 -13.25 1.54
N VAL A 34 6.84 -11.91 1.44
CA VAL A 34 5.95 -11.23 0.50
C VAL A 34 6.52 -9.90 0.00
N ILE A 35 6.22 -9.55 -1.24
CA ILE A 35 6.43 -8.20 -1.77
C ILE A 35 5.08 -7.46 -1.76
N LEU A 36 5.03 -6.35 -1.03
CA LEU A 36 3.90 -5.45 -0.99
C LEU A 36 4.11 -4.35 -2.03
N VAL A 37 3.26 -4.35 -3.05
CA VAL A 37 3.30 -3.35 -4.11
C VAL A 37 2.31 -2.24 -3.81
N GLU A 38 2.80 -1.05 -3.45
CA GLU A 38 2.01 0.17 -3.27
C GLU A 38 1.62 0.71 -4.65
N LYS A 39 0.31 0.66 -4.95
CA LYS A 39 -0.27 1.17 -6.19
C LYS A 39 -1.14 2.41 -5.96
N SER A 40 -1.76 2.51 -4.78
CA SER A 40 -2.50 3.68 -4.33
C SER A 40 -1.68 4.96 -4.47
N THR A 41 -2.29 6.04 -4.93
CA THR A 41 -1.65 7.36 -4.98
C THR A 41 -1.44 7.89 -3.56
N VAL A 42 -0.20 7.94 -3.12
CA VAL A 42 0.17 8.33 -1.74
C VAL A 42 1.31 9.36 -1.75
N PRO A 43 1.46 10.15 -0.67
CA PRO A 43 2.61 11.03 -0.50
C PRO A 43 3.93 10.25 -0.44
N VAL A 44 5.02 10.91 -0.83
CA VAL A 44 6.39 10.39 -0.68
C VAL A 44 6.66 10.02 0.79
N GLY A 45 7.33 8.89 1.02
CA GLY A 45 7.63 8.36 2.36
C GLY A 45 6.53 7.47 2.95
N THR A 46 5.38 7.32 2.28
CA THR A 46 4.31 6.43 2.76
C THR A 46 4.76 4.97 2.84
N GLY A 47 5.58 4.49 1.90
CA GLY A 47 6.17 3.14 1.96
C GLY A 47 6.99 2.91 3.23
N ASP A 48 7.81 3.88 3.63
CA ASP A 48 8.62 3.78 4.86
C ASP A 48 7.75 3.80 6.11
N ALA A 49 6.73 4.66 6.13
CA ALA A 49 5.76 4.72 7.22
C ALA A 49 4.98 3.40 7.34
N LEU A 50 4.59 2.79 6.22
CA LEU A 50 3.90 1.51 6.18
C LEU A 50 4.82 0.37 6.65
N ARG A 51 6.08 0.34 6.24
CA ARG A 51 7.07 -0.64 6.73
C ARG A 51 7.19 -0.56 8.26
N ALA A 52 7.43 0.63 8.79
CA ALA A 52 7.52 0.84 10.24
C ALA A 52 6.21 0.46 10.96
N HIS A 53 5.05 0.66 10.33
CA HIS A 53 3.76 0.25 10.89
C HIS A 53 3.60 -1.27 10.92
N ILE A 54 3.95 -1.98 9.83
CA ILE A 54 3.91 -3.44 9.76
C ILE A 54 4.85 -4.06 10.79
N ASP A 55 6.08 -3.55 10.92
CA ASP A 55 7.05 -4.03 11.90
C ASP A 55 6.50 -3.89 13.34
N LYS A 56 5.88 -2.75 13.66
CA LYS A 56 5.21 -2.55 14.96
C LYS A 56 4.07 -3.54 15.18
N CYS A 57 3.26 -3.82 14.16
CA CYS A 57 2.16 -4.77 14.28
C CYS A 57 2.66 -6.22 14.46
N LEU A 58 3.71 -6.62 13.74
CA LEU A 58 4.37 -7.93 13.88
C LEU A 58 4.96 -8.13 15.28
N LEU A 59 5.67 -7.10 15.80
CA LEU A 59 6.22 -7.13 17.16
C LEU A 59 5.12 -7.29 18.22
N LYS A 60 4.00 -6.58 18.09
CA LYS A 60 2.87 -6.69 19.03
C LYS A 60 2.29 -8.10 19.12
N VAL A 61 2.34 -8.86 18.03
CA VAL A 61 1.83 -10.24 17.99
C VAL A 61 2.93 -11.29 18.13
N GLY A 62 4.17 -10.88 18.42
CA GLY A 62 5.30 -11.79 18.63
C GLY A 62 5.73 -12.56 17.38
N ARG A 63 5.54 -11.98 16.18
CA ARG A 63 5.82 -12.64 14.91
C ARG A 63 6.94 -11.93 14.15
N LEU A 64 7.61 -12.69 13.30
CA LEU A 64 8.57 -12.20 12.32
C LEU A 64 8.06 -12.52 10.92
N LEU A 65 8.22 -11.59 9.99
CA LEU A 65 7.86 -11.75 8.59
C LEU A 65 8.88 -11.01 7.75
N GLN A 66 9.43 -11.67 6.73
CA GLN A 66 10.24 -11.00 5.72
C GLN A 66 9.34 -10.36 4.67
N PHE A 67 9.53 -9.08 4.39
CA PHE A 67 8.79 -8.42 3.32
C PHE A 67 9.53 -7.20 2.76
N ASP A 68 9.23 -6.92 1.51
CA ASP A 68 9.65 -5.69 0.84
C ASP A 68 8.45 -4.87 0.42
N ILE A 69 8.64 -3.55 0.38
CA ILE A 69 7.65 -2.62 -0.13
C ILE A 69 8.23 -1.92 -1.36
N VAL A 70 7.47 -1.95 -2.45
CA VAL A 70 7.83 -1.28 -3.71
C VAL A 70 6.68 -0.37 -4.13
N SER A 71 6.99 0.79 -4.70
CA SER A 71 5.98 1.66 -5.31
C SER A 71 5.84 1.31 -6.79
N ASN A 72 4.61 1.08 -7.22
CA ASN A 72 4.20 0.86 -8.61
C ASN A 72 2.87 1.61 -8.83
N PRO A 73 2.95 2.95 -8.98
CA PRO A 73 1.77 3.79 -9.09
C PRO A 73 0.92 3.43 -10.31
N GLU A 74 -0.33 3.86 -10.29
CA GLU A 74 -1.27 3.68 -11.38
C GLU A 74 -1.46 4.97 -12.19
N PHE A 75 -1.71 4.82 -13.49
CA PHE A 75 -1.96 5.93 -14.42
C PHE A 75 -3.19 5.64 -15.29
N LEU A 76 -4.17 4.93 -14.71
CA LEU A 76 -5.36 4.47 -15.39
C LEU A 76 -6.40 5.59 -15.39
N LYS A 77 -7.14 5.73 -16.49
CA LYS A 77 -8.28 6.64 -16.57
C LYS A 77 -9.57 5.87 -16.32
N GLU A 78 -10.48 6.47 -15.56
CA GLU A 78 -11.83 5.95 -15.41
C GLU A 78 -12.51 5.87 -16.78
N GLY A 79 -13.20 4.75 -17.06
CA GLY A 79 -13.81 4.47 -18.36
C GLY A 79 -12.88 3.82 -19.40
N SER A 80 -11.54 3.84 -19.23
CA SER A 80 -10.58 3.17 -20.13
C SER A 80 -9.56 2.27 -19.42
N ALA A 81 -9.73 2.02 -18.12
CA ALA A 81 -8.75 1.36 -17.26
C ALA A 81 -8.21 0.00 -17.79
N VAL A 82 -9.05 -0.82 -18.43
CA VAL A 82 -8.59 -2.10 -19.00
C VAL A 82 -7.63 -1.89 -20.17
N ALA A 83 -7.93 -0.93 -21.05
CA ALA A 83 -7.08 -0.62 -22.19
C ALA A 83 -5.77 0.02 -21.72
N ASP A 84 -5.84 0.97 -20.79
CA ASP A 84 -4.67 1.64 -20.20
C ASP A 84 -3.75 0.64 -19.48
N CYS A 85 -4.33 -0.33 -18.73
CA CYS A 85 -3.54 -1.35 -18.04
C CYS A 85 -2.84 -2.34 -18.99
N ARG A 86 -3.42 -2.62 -20.16
CA ARG A 86 -2.86 -3.57 -21.15
C ARG A 86 -1.85 -2.92 -22.09
N ARG A 87 -1.90 -1.60 -22.26
CA ARG A 87 -1.04 -0.82 -23.14
C ARG A 87 -0.60 0.46 -22.43
N PRO A 88 0.24 0.35 -21.38
CA PRO A 88 0.74 1.51 -20.68
C PRO A 88 1.80 2.23 -21.52
N ASP A 89 1.95 3.54 -21.31
CA ASP A 89 3.01 4.32 -21.96
C ASP A 89 4.42 3.98 -21.42
N ARG A 90 4.49 3.54 -20.16
CA ARG A 90 5.71 3.09 -19.46
C ARG A 90 5.37 2.03 -18.42
#